data_AF-A0A1F9PT88-F1
#
_entry.id   AF-A0A1F9PT88-F1
#
_cell.length_a   1.000
_cell.length_b   1.000
_cell.length_c   1.000
_cell.angle_alpha   90.00
_cell.angle_beta   90.00
_cell.angle_gamma   90.00
#
_symmetry.space_group_name_H-M   'P 1'
#
loop_
_entity.id
_entity.type
_entity.pdbx_description
1 polymer ?
#
loop_
_entity_poly.entity_id
_entity_poly.type
_entity_poly.pdbx_seq_one_letter_code
_entity_poly.pdbx_strand_id
1 'polypeptide(L)'
;MKKILVLSALLIFVTCNLSFAAALGSAGTAAVTSTSGLQIYGGITATDAAGTASVLLGKMSKGVNFGANYTTTAYSLMTKHTSGTKAYGTAYNSTAIYFKEIGLTAIVAGDLPSEDQDSFSTGWTSM
;
A
#
# COMPACT_ATOMS: atom_id res chain seq x y z
N MET A 1 32.69 -21.30 -18.19
CA MET A 1 31.21 -21.26 -18.00
C MET A 1 30.80 -21.22 -16.51
N LYS A 2 31.42 -22.00 -15.61
CA LYS A 2 31.09 -22.00 -14.16
C LYS A 2 31.18 -20.61 -13.48
N LYS A 3 32.16 -19.79 -13.86
CA LYS A 3 32.39 -18.43 -13.31
C LYS A 3 31.30 -17.41 -13.71
N ILE A 4 30.74 -17.54 -14.92
CA ILE A 4 29.65 -16.68 -15.40
C ILE A 4 28.36 -16.99 -14.63
N LEU A 5 28.10 -18.27 -14.35
CA LEU A 5 26.90 -18.71 -13.63
C LEU A 5 26.87 -18.19 -12.17
N VAL A 6 28.03 -18.15 -11.51
CA VAL A 6 28.17 -17.56 -10.17
C VAL A 6 27.95 -16.04 -10.20
N LEU A 7 28.48 -15.34 -11.21
CA LEU A 7 28.31 -13.89 -11.35
C LEU A 7 26.84 -13.51 -11.63
N SER A 8 26.14 -14.29 -12.45
CA SER A 8 24.70 -14.11 -12.70
C SER A 8 23.85 -14.36 -11.45
N ALA A 9 24.18 -15.38 -10.65
CA ALA A 9 23.49 -15.64 -9.39
C ALA A 9 23.68 -14.49 -8.39
N LEU A 10 24.91 -13.97 -8.25
CA LEU A 10 25.21 -12.84 -7.38
C LEU A 10 24.43 -11.58 -7.79
N LEU A 11 24.33 -11.31 -9.09
CA LEU A 11 23.61 -10.15 -9.61
C LEU A 11 22.11 -10.23 -9.29
N ILE A 12 21.52 -11.43 -9.37
CA ILE A 12 20.12 -11.67 -9.00
C ILE A 12 19.91 -11.35 -7.51
N PHE A 13 20.78 -11.84 -6.62
CA PHE A 13 20.67 -11.60 -5.17
C PHE A 13 20.81 -10.13 -4.75
N VAL A 14 21.58 -9.33 -5.48
CA VAL A 14 21.72 -7.89 -5.22
C VAL A 14 20.45 -7.14 -5.60
N THR A 15 19.79 -7.53 -6.69
CA THR A 15 18.60 -6.81 -7.19
C THR A 15 17.31 -7.06 -6.40
N CYS A 16 17.18 -8.18 -5.69
CA CYS A 16 15.97 -8.48 -4.91
C CYS A 16 15.85 -7.71 -3.58
N ASN A 17 16.87 -6.95 -3.16
CA ASN A 17 16.82 -6.12 -1.95
C ASN A 17 16.58 -4.62 -2.23
N LEU A 18 16.42 -4.22 -3.49
CA LEU A 18 16.07 -2.84 -3.84
C LEU A 18 14.59 -2.60 -3.54
N SER A 19 14.32 -2.04 -2.36
CA SER A 19 13.00 -1.59 -1.98
C SER A 19 12.92 -0.08 -2.08
N PHE A 20 11.98 0.41 -2.89
CA PHE A 20 11.77 1.84 -3.07
C PHE A 20 10.75 2.34 -2.03
N ALA A 21 11.02 3.48 -1.40
CA ALA A 21 10.03 4.15 -0.56
C ALA A 21 8.99 4.80 -1.46
N ALA A 22 7.70 4.68 -1.11
CA ALA A 22 6.65 5.46 -1.76
C ALA A 22 6.11 6.51 -0.80
N ALA A 23 6.09 7.76 -1.28
CA ALA A 23 5.34 8.81 -0.63
C ALA A 23 3.85 8.49 -0.75
N LEU A 24 3.16 8.48 0.38
CA LEU A 24 1.71 8.65 0.39
C LEU A 24 1.41 10.14 0.16
N GLY A 25 0.26 10.43 -0.45
CA GLY A 25 -0.23 11.80 -0.59
C GLY A 25 -0.39 12.49 0.77
N SER A 26 -0.58 13.82 0.78
CA SER A 26 -0.80 14.54 2.02
C SER A 26 -2.01 14.02 2.78
N ALA A 27 -2.02 14.22 4.09
CA ALA A 27 -3.17 13.91 4.93
C ALA A 27 -4.47 14.52 4.35
N GLY A 28 -5.57 13.77 4.42
CA GLY A 28 -6.88 14.11 3.88
C GLY A 28 -6.99 13.94 2.36
N THR A 29 -5.97 13.39 1.70
CA THR A 29 -6.00 13.09 0.27
C THR A 29 -5.72 11.61 0.06
N ALA A 30 -6.72 10.91 -0.46
CA ALA A 30 -6.57 9.51 -0.83
C ALA A 30 -5.41 9.31 -1.80
N ALA A 31 -4.50 8.42 -1.45
CA ALA A 31 -3.34 8.07 -2.23
C ALA A 31 -3.32 6.57 -2.47
N VAL A 32 -3.09 6.19 -3.74
CA VAL A 32 -2.92 4.79 -4.13
C VAL A 32 -1.53 4.60 -4.70
N THR A 33 -0.89 3.52 -4.28
CA THR A 33 0.34 3.04 -4.89
C THR A 33 0.16 1.65 -5.50
N SER A 34 0.57 1.55 -6.77
CA SER A 34 0.53 0.33 -7.58
C SER A 34 1.90 -0.27 -7.85
N THR A 35 2.97 0.32 -7.30
CA THR A 35 4.32 -0.19 -7.51
C THR A 35 4.61 -1.32 -6.52
N SER A 36 5.10 -2.45 -7.03
CA SER A 36 5.40 -3.62 -6.22
C SER A 36 6.63 -3.41 -5.34
N GLY A 37 6.63 -3.99 -4.13
CA GLY A 37 7.81 -3.99 -3.26
C GLY A 37 8.09 -2.65 -2.58
N LEU A 38 7.11 -1.75 -2.58
CA LEU A 38 7.25 -0.45 -1.94
C LEU A 38 7.21 -0.56 -0.42
N GLN A 39 7.77 0.45 0.22
CA GLN A 39 7.75 0.60 1.68
C GLN A 39 7.12 1.93 2.05
N ILE A 40 6.36 1.92 3.13
CA ILE A 40 5.70 3.10 3.70
C ILE A 40 6.42 3.45 4.98
N TYR A 41 6.86 4.69 5.06
CA TYR A 41 7.63 5.25 6.15
C TYR A 41 6.83 6.37 6.81
N GLY A 42 6.87 6.42 8.14
CA GLY A 42 6.14 7.38 8.95
C GLY A 42 6.94 8.67 9.16
N GLY A 43 6.24 9.80 9.15
CA GLY A 43 6.84 11.11 9.41
C GLY A 43 5.75 12.16 9.59
N ILE A 44 6.08 13.24 10.31
CA ILE A 44 5.18 14.39 10.46
C ILE A 44 5.13 15.17 9.13
N THR A 45 6.27 15.22 8.44
CA THR A 45 6.41 15.78 7.09
C THR A 45 6.92 14.73 6.11
N ALA A 46 6.80 15.02 4.80
CA ALA A 46 7.40 14.18 3.75
C ALA A 46 8.93 14.08 3.90
N THR A 47 9.58 15.14 4.40
CA THR A 47 11.02 15.15 4.69
C THR A 47 11.36 14.18 5.83
N ASP A 48 10.55 14.16 6.89
CA ASP A 48 10.75 13.23 8.01
C ASP A 48 10.55 11.77 7.57
N ALA A 49 9.54 11.52 6.74
CA ALA A 49 9.25 10.20 6.18
C ALA A 49 10.36 9.71 5.23
N ALA A 50 11.09 10.61 4.58
CA ALA A 50 12.24 10.28 3.73
C ALA A 50 13.57 10.15 4.52
N GLY A 51 13.57 10.48 5.81
CA GLY A 51 14.76 10.49 6.65
C GLY A 51 15.25 9.09 7.06
N THR A 52 16.54 8.96 7.37
CA THR A 52 17.18 7.69 7.78
C THR A 52 16.69 7.15 9.13
N ALA A 53 16.02 7.99 9.94
CA ALA A 53 15.43 7.62 11.22
C ALA A 53 13.92 7.36 11.14
N SER A 54 13.34 7.38 9.94
CA SER A 54 11.90 7.19 9.77
C SER A 54 11.46 5.79 10.17
N VAL A 55 10.31 5.71 10.84
CA VAL A 55 9.71 4.44 11.27
C VAL A 55 9.07 3.77 10.07
N LEU A 56 9.52 2.55 9.75
CA LEU A 56 8.86 1.72 8.75
C LEU A 56 7.45 1.36 9.25
N LEU A 57 6.42 1.84 8.56
CA LEU A 57 5.02 1.51 8.86
C LEU A 57 4.59 0.21 8.19
N GLY A 58 5.13 -0.08 7.00
CA GLY A 58 4.77 -1.29 6.28
C GLY A 58 5.57 -1.51 5.01
N LYS A 59 5.57 -2.76 4.53
CA LYS A 59 6.10 -3.14 3.22
C LYS A 59 5.02 -3.87 2.43
N MET A 60 4.92 -3.54 1.16
CA MET A 60 3.97 -4.18 0.26
C MET A 60 4.66 -5.34 -0.44
N SER A 61 4.07 -6.52 -0.35
CA SER A 61 4.51 -7.69 -1.11
C SER A 61 4.43 -7.44 -2.61
N LYS A 62 5.14 -8.25 -3.40
CA LYS A 62 5.05 -8.20 -4.86
C LYS A 62 3.59 -8.39 -5.30
N GLY A 63 3.11 -7.50 -6.17
CA GLY A 63 1.73 -7.55 -6.67
C GLY A 63 0.66 -7.06 -5.70
N VAL A 64 1.02 -6.51 -4.52
CA VAL A 64 0.04 -5.89 -3.63
C VAL A 64 0.02 -4.39 -3.87
N ASN A 65 -1.14 -3.88 -4.28
CA ASN A 65 -1.43 -2.46 -4.34
C ASN A 65 -2.01 -2.01 -2.99
N PHE A 66 -1.69 -0.80 -2.59
CA PHE A 66 -2.13 -0.21 -1.34
C PHE A 66 -2.74 1.17 -1.59
N GLY A 67 -3.88 1.44 -0.95
CA GLY A 67 -4.50 2.76 -0.90
C GLY A 67 -4.69 3.19 0.54
N ALA A 68 -4.50 4.48 0.80
CA ALA A 68 -4.77 5.09 2.09
C ALA A 68 -5.39 6.47 1.91
N ASN A 69 -6.40 6.79 2.72
CA ASN A 69 -6.76 8.16 3.06
C ASN A 69 -6.63 8.31 4.58
N TYR A 70 -5.95 9.35 5.05
CA TYR A 70 -5.60 9.44 6.47
C TYR A 70 -5.49 10.88 6.93
N THR A 71 -5.84 11.13 8.18
CA THR A 71 -5.54 12.38 8.90
C THR A 71 -4.63 12.08 10.10
N THR A 72 -4.41 13.07 10.95
CA THR A 72 -3.72 12.89 12.23
C THR A 72 -4.47 11.97 13.20
N THR A 73 -5.78 11.78 13.03
CA THR A 73 -6.63 11.07 14.00
C THR A 73 -7.48 9.97 13.39
N ALA A 74 -7.47 9.81 12.07
CA ALA A 74 -8.34 8.86 11.38
C ALA A 74 -7.65 8.29 10.14
N TYR A 75 -8.11 7.13 9.68
CA TYR A 75 -7.61 6.48 8.48
C TYR A 75 -8.67 5.58 7.84
N SER A 76 -8.58 5.43 6.53
CA SER A 76 -9.15 4.34 5.76
C SER A 76 -8.06 3.75 4.87
N LEU A 77 -7.96 2.43 4.88
CA LEU A 77 -6.92 1.69 4.17
C LEU A 77 -7.55 0.63 3.28
N MET A 78 -7.00 0.43 2.10
CA MET A 78 -7.39 -0.65 1.20
C MET A 78 -6.18 -1.33 0.61
N THR A 79 -6.31 -2.62 0.32
CA THR A 79 -5.33 -3.40 -0.40
C THR A 79 -5.98 -4.25 -1.47
N LYS A 80 -5.23 -4.52 -2.53
CA LYS A 80 -5.63 -5.44 -3.58
C LYS A 80 -4.42 -6.12 -4.18
N HIS A 81 -4.48 -7.44 -4.34
CA HIS A 81 -3.49 -8.13 -5.15
C HIS A 81 -3.80 -7.94 -6.65
N THR A 82 -2.77 -7.75 -7.48
CA THR A 82 -2.91 -7.52 -8.93
C THR A 82 -3.61 -8.67 -9.64
N SER A 83 -3.40 -9.91 -9.18
CA SER A 83 -4.10 -11.10 -9.68
C SER A 83 -5.40 -11.42 -8.94
N GLY A 84 -5.74 -10.68 -7.88
CA GLY A 84 -6.96 -10.90 -7.11
C GLY A 84 -8.17 -10.19 -7.74
N THR A 85 -9.38 -10.70 -7.47
CA THR A 85 -10.64 -10.05 -7.89
C THR A 85 -11.25 -9.17 -6.82
N LYS A 86 -10.81 -9.34 -5.57
CA LYS A 86 -11.32 -8.63 -4.39
C LYS A 86 -10.32 -7.57 -3.93
N ALA A 87 -10.84 -6.40 -3.59
CA ALA A 87 -10.17 -5.45 -2.72
C ALA A 87 -10.65 -5.66 -1.27
N TYR A 88 -9.76 -5.42 -0.32
CA TYR A 88 -10.02 -5.52 1.11
C TYR A 88 -9.64 -4.22 1.80
N GLY A 89 -10.42 -3.79 2.78
CA GLY A 89 -10.14 -2.54 3.49
C GLY A 89 -10.66 -2.51 4.92
N THR A 90 -10.17 -1.54 5.67
CA THR A 90 -10.58 -1.26 7.05
C THR A 90 -10.35 0.23 7.36
N ALA A 91 -10.92 0.72 8.46
CA ALA A 91 -10.86 2.13 8.85
C ALA A 91 -10.79 2.32 10.37
N TYR A 92 -10.42 3.52 10.79
CA TYR A 92 -10.20 3.95 12.16
C TYR A 92 -11.36 3.61 13.13
N ASN A 93 -12.63 3.83 12.76
CA ASN A 93 -13.78 3.46 13.59
C ASN A 93 -14.50 2.18 13.14
N SER A 94 -13.84 1.30 12.37
CA SER A 94 -14.43 0.03 11.99
C SER A 94 -13.83 -1.14 12.76
N THR A 95 -14.70 -2.01 13.29
CA THR A 95 -14.32 -3.32 13.79
C THR A 95 -14.35 -4.40 12.72
N ALA A 96 -14.81 -4.07 11.52
CA ALA A 96 -14.97 -4.99 10.40
C ALA A 96 -13.82 -4.89 9.40
N ILE A 97 -13.62 -5.97 8.67
CA ILE A 97 -12.88 -5.96 7.40
C ILE A 97 -13.92 -5.94 6.29
N TYR A 98 -13.80 -4.99 5.38
CA TYR A 98 -14.67 -4.88 4.21
C TYR A 98 -14.01 -5.52 3.00
N PHE A 99 -14.82 -6.11 2.12
CA PHE A 99 -14.37 -6.48 0.79
C PHE A 99 -15.33 -6.00 -0.30
N LYS A 100 -14.79 -5.81 -1.50
CA LYS A 100 -15.54 -5.49 -2.71
C LYS A 100 -14.96 -6.24 -3.89
N GLU A 101 -15.83 -6.82 -4.71
CA GLU A 101 -15.42 -7.38 -6.00
C GLU A 101 -15.15 -6.23 -6.98
N ILE A 102 -13.92 -6.16 -7.48
CA ILE A 102 -13.48 -5.18 -8.48
C ILE A 102 -12.85 -5.83 -9.72
N GLY A 103 -12.78 -7.18 -9.73
CA GLY A 103 -12.14 -7.94 -10.79
C GLY A 103 -10.65 -7.61 -10.92
N LEU A 104 -10.16 -7.56 -12.16
CA LEU A 104 -8.75 -7.23 -12.42
C LEU A 104 -8.45 -5.73 -12.36
N THR A 105 -9.46 -4.88 -12.16
CA THR A 105 -9.31 -3.42 -12.04
C THR A 105 -8.38 -3.05 -10.89
N ALA A 106 -7.49 -2.08 -11.11
CA ALA A 106 -6.67 -1.54 -10.04
C ALA A 106 -7.52 -0.70 -9.07
N ILE A 107 -7.11 -0.66 -7.82
CA ILE A 107 -7.68 0.28 -6.85
C ILE A 107 -7.30 1.71 -7.26
N VAL A 108 -8.18 2.68 -6.99
CA VAL A 108 -7.97 4.10 -7.32
C VAL A 108 -8.25 4.98 -6.11
N ALA A 109 -7.71 6.20 -6.08
CA ALA A 109 -7.87 7.12 -4.94
C ALA A 109 -9.35 7.36 -4.57
N GLY A 110 -10.24 7.40 -5.58
CA GLY A 110 -11.69 7.56 -5.35
C GLY A 110 -12.36 6.39 -4.62
N ASP A 111 -11.69 5.25 -4.45
CA ASP A 111 -12.22 4.12 -3.67
C ASP A 111 -12.14 4.36 -2.14
N LEU A 112 -11.42 5.39 -1.69
CA LEU A 112 -11.28 5.79 -0.27
C LEU A 112 -11.70 7.27 -0.08
N PRO A 113 -13.00 7.60 -0.18
CA PRO A 113 -13.49 8.98 -0.18
C PRO A 113 -13.39 9.69 1.19
N SER A 114 -13.15 8.97 2.29
CA SER A 114 -13.06 9.52 3.64
C SER A 114 -11.99 8.82 4.47
N GLU A 115 -11.63 9.37 5.62
CA GLU A 115 -10.65 8.77 6.54
C GLU A 115 -11.33 7.90 7.61
N ASP A 116 -12.53 7.39 7.34
CA ASP A 116 -13.30 6.55 8.27
C ASP A 116 -14.11 5.46 7.53
N GLN A 117 -14.92 4.70 8.27
CA GLN A 117 -15.75 3.58 7.78
C GLN A 117 -16.68 3.94 6.62
N ASP A 118 -17.02 5.23 6.46
CA ASP A 118 -17.86 5.72 5.37
C ASP A 118 -17.26 5.47 3.98
N SER A 119 -15.93 5.29 3.90
CA SER A 119 -15.26 4.83 2.68
C SER A 119 -15.75 3.48 2.18
N PHE A 120 -16.33 2.66 3.06
CA PHE A 120 -16.84 1.33 2.78
C PHE A 120 -18.37 1.26 2.80
N SER A 121 -19.05 2.40 2.70
CA SER A 121 -20.52 2.47 2.73
C SER A 121 -21.20 1.91 1.47
N THR A 122 -20.53 2.02 0.30
CA THR A 122 -21.16 1.73 -1.00
C THR A 122 -20.46 0.59 -1.74
N GLY A 123 -21.18 -0.50 -1.97
CA GLY A 123 -20.70 -1.64 -2.78
C GLY A 123 -19.66 -2.51 -2.09
N TRP A 124 -19.42 -2.29 -0.79
CA TRP A 124 -18.57 -3.14 0.04
C TRP A 124 -19.43 -4.06 0.92
N THR A 125 -18.86 -5.19 1.31
CA THR A 125 -19.47 -6.17 2.20
C THR A 125 -18.59 -6.33 3.43
N SER A 126 -19.15 -6.19 4.63
CA SER A 126 -18.46 -6.43 5.89
C SER A 126 -18.32 -7.92 6.17
N MET A 127 -17.16 -8.34 6.67
CA MET A 127 -16.90 -9.68 7.23
C MET A 127 -17.04 -9.70 8.74
#